data_AF-A0A6B2LEH9-F1
#
_entry.id   AF-A0A6B2LEH9-F1
#
_cell.length_a   1.000
_cell.length_b   1.000
_cell.length_c   1.000
_cell.angle_alpha   90.00
_cell.angle_beta   90.00
_cell.angle_gamma   90.00
#
_symmetry.space_group_name_H-M   'P 1'
#
loop_
_entity.id
_entity.type
_entity.pdbx_description
1 polymer ?
#
loop_
_entity_poly.entity_id
_entity_poly.type
_entity_poly.pdbx_seq_one_letter_code
_entity_poly.pdbx_strand_id
1 'polypeptide(L)'
;MSLYHNAGIKVLVSAFGATDFPTSQGQDPTLVAQSLAAFVIANNLDGVDLDYEDNAAMNAGKGEQWICTCTNALRKLLPRPYIITHAPQGPYFMTPPTYPGGGYVAVEKTCGSAIDWYNVQFYNQDSTAYATYTTIFQTSEGWASGTSVGEIVKKGIPASKLVVGKGVAPGDVFNTGYVGVATFAQILKQGVSAGYTAGFMGWQMSSDLSGAWGKA
;
A
#
# COMPACT_ATOMS: atom_id res chain seq x y z
N MET A 1 10.98 4.63 -20.23
CA MET A 1 11.43 5.40 -19.04
C MET A 1 11.45 6.90 -19.31
N SER A 2 12.21 7.37 -20.32
CA SER A 2 12.41 8.80 -20.59
C SER A 2 11.11 9.62 -20.80
N LEU A 3 10.06 9.05 -21.39
CA LEU A 3 8.77 9.74 -21.54
C LEU A 3 8.12 10.09 -20.19
N TYR A 4 8.12 9.15 -19.24
CA TYR A 4 7.56 9.38 -17.91
C TYR A 4 8.40 10.40 -17.13
N HIS A 5 9.72 10.24 -17.15
CA HIS A 5 10.63 11.15 -16.46
C HIS A 5 10.56 12.58 -17.00
N ASN A 6 10.46 12.76 -18.31
CA ASN A 6 10.30 14.08 -18.94
C ASN A 6 8.97 14.75 -18.55
N ALA A 7 7.94 13.96 -18.21
CA ALA A 7 6.67 14.44 -17.69
C ALA A 7 6.66 14.63 -16.16
N GLY A 8 7.79 14.40 -15.48
CA GLY A 8 7.89 14.46 -14.02
C GLY A 8 7.24 13.27 -13.29
N ILE A 9 6.86 12.21 -14.02
CA ILE A 9 6.24 11.01 -13.47
C ILE A 9 7.33 10.05 -12.98
N LYS A 10 7.16 9.56 -11.75
CA LYS A 10 8.02 8.57 -11.13
C LYS A 10 7.56 7.16 -11.48
N VAL A 11 8.50 6.29 -11.81
CA VAL A 11 8.24 4.90 -12.22
C VAL A 11 8.96 3.97 -11.26
N LEU A 12 8.19 3.15 -10.53
CA LEU A 12 8.70 2.20 -9.56
C LEU A 12 8.50 0.78 -10.10
N VAL A 13 9.33 -0.15 -9.63
CA VAL A 13 8.99 -1.59 -9.72
C VAL A 13 8.12 -1.95 -8.52
N SER A 14 7.00 -2.64 -8.75
CA SER A 14 6.25 -3.28 -7.66
C SER A 14 6.68 -4.74 -7.55
N ALA A 15 7.02 -5.16 -6.35
CA ALA A 15 7.50 -6.51 -6.04
C ALA A 15 6.43 -7.30 -5.29
N PHE A 16 6.39 -8.60 -5.57
CA PHE A 16 5.47 -9.60 -5.03
C PHE A 16 4.05 -9.56 -5.61
N GLY A 17 3.07 -9.05 -4.86
CA GLY A 17 1.64 -9.17 -5.13
C GLY A 17 1.07 -10.52 -4.69
N ALA A 18 -0.20 -10.74 -5.04
CA ALA A 18 -1.05 -11.83 -4.54
C ALA A 18 -0.54 -13.28 -4.77
N THR A 19 0.55 -13.49 -5.53
CA THR A 19 1.06 -14.82 -5.88
C THR A 19 2.49 -15.08 -5.43
N ASP A 20 3.14 -14.15 -4.74
CA ASP A 20 4.52 -14.30 -4.27
C ASP A 20 4.62 -13.99 -2.77
N PHE A 21 5.07 -14.97 -2.00
CA PHE A 21 4.98 -14.98 -0.54
C PHE A 21 6.38 -15.12 0.07
N PRO A 22 7.18 -14.04 0.08
CA PRO A 22 8.62 -14.16 0.26
C PRO A 22 9.01 -14.70 1.64
N THR A 23 8.28 -14.35 2.69
CA THR A 23 8.56 -14.84 4.05
C THR A 23 8.25 -16.33 4.17
N SER A 24 7.07 -16.75 3.70
CA SER A 24 6.61 -18.14 3.72
C SER A 24 7.43 -19.06 2.82
N GLN A 25 7.97 -18.52 1.73
CA GLN A 25 8.92 -19.22 0.85
C GLN A 25 10.37 -19.24 1.39
N GLY A 26 10.63 -18.62 2.54
CA GLY A 26 11.95 -18.61 3.16
C GLY A 26 12.98 -17.74 2.42
N GLN A 27 12.53 -16.76 1.64
CA GLN A 27 13.44 -15.83 0.96
C GLN A 27 14.13 -14.93 1.98
N ASP A 28 15.44 -14.73 1.82
CA ASP A 28 16.19 -13.80 2.66
C ASP A 28 15.84 -12.34 2.30
N PRO A 29 15.34 -11.53 3.26
CA PRO A 29 14.91 -10.16 2.98
C PRO A 29 16.03 -9.24 2.49
N THR A 30 17.28 -9.52 2.88
CA THR A 30 18.45 -8.72 2.45
C THR A 30 18.84 -9.06 1.01
N LEU A 31 18.84 -10.35 0.64
CA LEU A 31 19.12 -10.77 -0.74
C LEU A 31 18.03 -10.30 -1.71
N VAL A 32 16.77 -10.31 -1.26
CA VAL A 32 15.65 -9.74 -2.03
C VAL A 32 15.85 -8.23 -2.22
N ALA A 33 16.15 -7.49 -1.15
CA ALA A 33 16.44 -6.06 -1.25
C ALA A 33 17.61 -5.74 -2.21
N GLN A 34 18.69 -6.53 -2.18
CA GLN A 34 19.81 -6.39 -3.10
C GLN A 34 19.39 -6.60 -4.56
N SER A 35 18.58 -7.62 -4.82
CA SER A 35 18.12 -7.95 -6.17
C SER A 35 17.18 -6.85 -6.72
N LEU A 36 16.25 -6.36 -5.89
CA LEU A 36 15.35 -5.27 -6.25
C LEU A 36 16.12 -3.96 -6.47
N ALA A 37 17.08 -3.62 -5.62
CA ALA A 37 17.90 -2.43 -5.80
C ALA A 37 18.74 -2.48 -7.09
N ALA A 38 19.34 -3.65 -7.38
CA ALA A 38 20.06 -3.86 -8.63
C ALA A 38 19.13 -3.70 -9.85
N PHE A 39 17.92 -4.25 -9.78
CA PHE A 39 16.92 -4.10 -10.84
C PHE A 39 16.52 -2.64 -11.05
N VAL A 40 16.27 -1.88 -9.96
CA VAL A 40 15.93 -0.45 -10.03
C VAL A 40 17.02 0.34 -10.74
N ILE A 41 18.28 0.14 -10.34
CA ILE A 41 19.42 0.86 -10.91
C ILE A 41 19.62 0.47 -12.38
N ALA A 42 19.60 -0.83 -12.69
CA ALA A 42 19.83 -1.32 -14.04
C ALA A 42 18.77 -0.84 -15.05
N ASN A 43 17.54 -0.60 -14.59
CA ASN A 43 16.42 -0.19 -15.43
C ASN A 43 16.07 1.30 -15.32
N ASN A 44 16.90 2.09 -14.62
CA ASN A 44 16.70 3.52 -14.41
C ASN A 44 15.30 3.84 -13.85
N LEU A 45 14.86 3.05 -12.86
CA LEU A 45 13.62 3.27 -12.12
C LEU A 45 13.84 4.24 -10.96
N ASP A 46 12.75 4.82 -10.44
CA ASP A 46 12.79 5.77 -9.33
C ASP A 46 12.66 5.12 -7.96
N GLY A 47 12.39 3.82 -7.88
CA GLY A 47 12.14 3.18 -6.58
C GLY A 47 11.46 1.82 -6.63
N VAL A 48 11.00 1.39 -5.46
CA VAL A 48 10.37 0.09 -5.23
C VAL A 48 9.05 0.30 -4.47
N ASP A 49 8.01 -0.40 -4.90
CA ASP A 49 6.81 -0.66 -4.12
C ASP A 49 6.83 -2.11 -3.62
N LEU A 50 6.75 -2.31 -2.30
CA LEU A 50 6.64 -3.64 -1.70
C LEU A 50 5.15 -3.99 -1.54
N ASP A 51 4.61 -4.70 -2.52
CA ASP A 51 3.25 -5.23 -2.52
C ASP A 51 3.21 -6.58 -1.76
N TYR A 52 3.55 -6.51 -0.48
CA TYR A 52 3.67 -7.69 0.39
C TYR A 52 2.27 -8.18 0.80
N GLU A 53 1.89 -9.39 0.36
CA GLU A 53 0.58 -9.99 0.64
C GLU A 53 0.66 -11.39 1.29
N ASP A 54 1.77 -11.71 1.96
CA ASP A 54 1.97 -12.98 2.65
C ASP A 54 1.20 -13.02 3.98
N ASN A 55 -0.10 -13.28 3.86
CA ASN A 55 -1.05 -13.38 4.97
C ASN A 55 -0.63 -14.42 6.02
N ALA A 56 -0.06 -15.56 5.60
CA ALA A 56 0.36 -16.61 6.52
C ALA A 56 1.47 -16.12 7.45
N ALA A 57 2.44 -15.40 6.91
CA ALA A 57 3.51 -14.80 7.69
C ALA A 57 3.02 -13.66 8.60
N MET A 58 2.09 -12.83 8.16
CA MET A 58 1.47 -11.80 9.01
C MET A 58 0.72 -12.42 10.18
N ASN A 59 -0.12 -13.43 9.92
CA ASN A 59 -0.88 -14.15 10.95
C ASN A 59 0.04 -14.85 11.97
N ALA A 60 1.22 -15.28 11.53
CA ALA A 60 2.24 -15.87 12.39
C ALA A 60 3.12 -14.85 13.13
N GLY A 61 2.94 -13.54 12.89
CA GLY A 61 3.79 -12.46 13.45
C GLY A 61 5.24 -12.48 12.94
N LYS A 62 5.47 -13.05 11.76
CA LYS A 62 6.80 -13.15 11.12
C LYS A 62 7.00 -12.13 10.01
N GLY A 63 5.91 -11.64 9.41
CA GLY A 63 5.96 -10.73 8.28
C GLY A 63 6.62 -9.39 8.63
N GLU A 64 6.30 -8.82 9.79
CA GLU A 64 6.76 -7.49 10.19
C GLU A 64 8.29 -7.39 10.25
N GLN A 65 8.96 -8.41 10.81
CA GLN A 65 10.42 -8.46 10.87
C GLN A 65 11.03 -8.59 9.47
N TRP A 66 10.46 -9.45 8.61
CA TRP A 66 10.92 -9.63 7.24
C TRP A 66 10.81 -8.32 6.45
N ILE A 67 9.63 -7.69 6.52
CA ILE A 67 9.31 -6.42 5.85
C ILE A 67 10.30 -5.35 6.29
N CYS A 68 10.52 -5.15 7.59
CA CYS A 68 11.43 -4.11 8.07
C CYS A 68 12.90 -4.41 7.76
N THR A 69 13.31 -5.68 7.71
CA THR A 69 14.67 -6.03 7.28
C THR A 69 14.88 -5.68 5.81
N CYS A 70 13.95 -6.08 4.94
CA CYS A 70 13.98 -5.78 3.51
C CYS A 70 13.97 -4.27 3.25
N THR A 71 13.05 -3.54 3.90
CA THR A 71 12.88 -2.09 3.78
C THR A 71 14.15 -1.32 4.16
N ASN A 72 14.76 -1.67 5.30
CA ASN A 72 15.98 -1.00 5.76
C ASN A 72 17.18 -1.32 4.85
N ALA A 73 17.26 -2.54 4.32
CA ALA A 73 18.28 -2.89 3.33
C ALA A 73 18.08 -2.11 2.02
N LEU A 74 16.85 -2.05 1.50
CA LEU A 74 16.50 -1.25 0.33
C LEU A 74 16.86 0.21 0.52
N ARG A 75 16.50 0.82 1.66
CA ARG A 75 16.81 2.24 1.91
C ARG A 75 18.30 2.54 1.96
N LYS A 76 19.14 1.60 2.41
CA LYS A 76 20.60 1.74 2.38
C LYS A 76 21.14 1.65 0.96
N LEU A 77 20.60 0.77 0.14
CA LEU A 77 21.02 0.54 -1.26
C LEU A 77 20.47 1.61 -2.22
N LEU A 78 19.28 2.12 -1.92
CA LEU A 78 18.54 3.14 -2.64
C LEU A 78 18.26 4.33 -1.70
N PRO A 79 19.30 5.11 -1.34
CA PRO A 79 19.12 6.31 -0.53
C PRO A 79 18.25 7.32 -1.27
N ARG A 80 17.65 8.28 -0.55
CA ARG A 80 16.89 9.36 -1.19
C ARG A 80 17.77 10.03 -2.27
N PRO A 81 17.24 10.31 -3.48
CA PRO A 81 15.82 10.53 -3.80
C PRO A 81 15.03 9.29 -4.26
N TYR A 82 15.58 8.07 -4.21
CA TYR A 82 14.79 6.87 -4.53
C TYR A 82 13.58 6.73 -3.60
N ILE A 83 12.48 6.24 -4.16
CA ILE A 83 11.19 6.10 -3.48
C ILE A 83 11.03 4.65 -3.00
N ILE A 84 10.57 4.48 -1.76
CA ILE A 84 10.18 3.17 -1.22
C ILE A 84 8.76 3.27 -0.67
N THR A 85 7.85 2.55 -1.29
CA THR A 85 6.45 2.46 -0.89
C THR A 85 6.09 1.03 -0.56
N HIS A 86 4.97 0.86 0.13
CA HIS A 86 4.39 -0.46 0.39
C HIS A 86 2.92 -0.40 0.00
N ALA A 87 2.33 -1.54 -0.35
CA ALA A 87 0.90 -1.63 -0.64
C ALA A 87 0.16 -2.55 0.36
N PRO A 88 0.12 -2.22 1.66
CA PRO A 88 -0.54 -3.07 2.64
C PRO A 88 -2.05 -3.17 2.39
N GLN A 89 -2.60 -4.36 2.60
CA GLN A 89 -4.04 -4.54 2.72
C GLN A 89 -4.56 -3.76 3.94
N GLY A 90 -5.75 -3.16 3.86
CA GLY A 90 -6.36 -2.41 4.97
C GLY A 90 -6.29 -3.12 6.35
N PRO A 91 -6.62 -4.43 6.45
CA PRO A 91 -6.54 -5.17 7.68
C PRO A 91 -5.14 -5.25 8.29
N TYR A 92 -4.05 -5.13 7.51
CA TYR A 92 -2.70 -5.20 8.08
C TYR A 92 -2.41 -4.10 9.11
N PHE A 93 -3.27 -3.08 9.24
CA PHE A 93 -3.22 -2.10 10.34
C PHE A 93 -4.00 -2.53 11.60
N MET A 94 -4.57 -3.73 11.64
CA MET A 94 -5.05 -4.36 12.87
C MET A 94 -3.87 -4.73 13.76
N THR A 95 -4.08 -4.70 15.07
CA THR A 95 -3.08 -5.00 16.10
C THR A 95 -3.36 -6.37 16.72
N PRO A 96 -2.60 -6.86 17.72
CA PRO A 96 -2.96 -8.08 18.41
C PRO A 96 -4.39 -8.02 18.97
N PRO A 97 -5.13 -9.15 18.95
CA PRO A 97 -4.63 -10.49 18.66
C PRO A 97 -4.57 -10.87 17.18
N THR A 98 -5.14 -10.08 16.26
CA THR A 98 -5.25 -10.46 14.82
C THR A 98 -3.89 -10.65 14.16
N TYR A 99 -3.00 -9.67 14.32
CA TYR A 99 -1.60 -9.76 13.89
C TYR A 99 -0.71 -9.73 15.12
N PRO A 100 -0.20 -10.89 15.59
CA PRO A 100 0.61 -10.97 16.81
C PRO A 100 1.88 -10.10 16.76
N GLY A 101 2.45 -9.89 15.57
CA GLY A 101 3.61 -9.00 15.37
C GLY A 101 3.27 -7.52 15.35
N GLY A 102 1.97 -7.15 15.42
CA GLY A 102 1.50 -5.77 15.44
C GLY A 102 1.19 -5.17 14.08
N GLY A 103 1.29 -5.96 13.00
CA GLY A 103 0.96 -5.54 11.65
C GLY A 103 1.76 -4.33 11.20
N TYR A 104 1.19 -3.54 10.28
CA TYR A 104 1.82 -2.34 9.76
C TYR A 104 1.92 -1.19 10.78
N VAL A 105 1.22 -1.27 11.93
CA VAL A 105 1.46 -0.37 13.06
C VAL A 105 2.86 -0.61 13.65
N ALA A 106 3.26 -1.87 13.79
CA ALA A 106 4.62 -2.23 14.21
C ALA A 106 5.66 -1.92 13.13
N VAL A 107 5.33 -2.08 11.85
CA VAL A 107 6.20 -1.72 10.72
C VAL A 107 6.52 -0.22 10.72
N GLU A 108 5.52 0.67 10.81
CA GLU A 108 5.76 2.12 10.87
C GLU A 108 6.63 2.48 12.09
N LYS A 109 6.36 1.89 13.26
CA LYS A 109 7.16 2.13 14.46
C LYS A 109 8.62 1.68 14.31
N THR A 110 8.87 0.59 13.59
CA THR A 110 10.20 -0.05 13.52
C THR A 110 11.05 0.47 12.36
N CYS A 111 10.45 0.65 11.19
CA CYS A 111 11.16 1.04 9.97
C CYS A 111 10.41 2.10 9.14
N GLY A 112 9.36 2.73 9.67
CA GLY A 112 8.57 3.72 8.96
C GLY A 112 9.37 4.90 8.40
N SER A 113 10.46 5.31 9.06
CA SER A 113 11.32 6.40 8.56
C SER A 113 12.01 6.09 7.22
N ALA A 114 12.12 4.81 6.86
CA ALA A 114 12.65 4.33 5.59
C ALA A 114 11.58 4.25 4.48
N ILE A 115 10.30 4.37 4.82
CA ILE A 115 9.14 4.25 3.91
C ILE A 115 8.61 5.64 3.60
N ASP A 116 8.39 5.94 2.33
CA ASP A 116 7.87 7.23 1.89
C ASP A 116 6.34 7.30 2.04
N TRP A 117 5.58 6.28 1.64
CA TRP A 117 4.14 6.16 1.92
C TRP A 117 3.59 4.72 1.76
N TYR A 118 2.31 4.55 2.06
CA TYR A 118 1.53 3.32 1.97
C TYR A 118 0.39 3.46 0.96
N ASN A 119 0.39 2.65 -0.10
CA ASN A 119 -0.71 2.46 -1.04
C ASN A 119 -1.73 1.49 -0.43
N VAL A 120 -2.54 1.97 0.53
CA VAL A 120 -3.41 1.08 1.32
C VAL A 120 -4.52 0.51 0.45
N GLN A 121 -4.57 -0.81 0.34
CA GLN A 121 -5.57 -1.50 -0.46
C GLN A 121 -6.90 -1.57 0.30
N PHE A 122 -7.81 -0.63 0.02
CA PHE A 122 -9.16 -0.62 0.59
C PHE A 122 -10.15 -1.41 -0.28
N TYR A 123 -9.77 -2.62 -0.67
CA TYR A 123 -10.56 -3.55 -1.48
C TYR A 123 -10.08 -4.98 -1.25
N ASN A 124 -10.85 -5.97 -1.69
CA ASN A 124 -10.56 -7.40 -1.53
C ASN A 124 -10.58 -7.93 -0.09
N GLN A 125 -11.30 -7.29 0.83
CA GLN A 125 -11.25 -7.59 2.26
C GLN A 125 -12.53 -8.25 2.79
N ASP A 126 -13.02 -9.28 2.09
CA ASP A 126 -14.18 -10.09 2.48
C ASP A 126 -15.38 -9.25 2.93
N SER A 127 -15.79 -9.31 4.20
CA SER A 127 -16.94 -8.55 4.73
C SER A 127 -16.69 -7.06 4.94
N THR A 128 -15.48 -6.55 4.64
CA THR A 128 -15.11 -5.14 4.78
C THR A 128 -15.02 -4.47 3.41
N ALA A 129 -16.05 -3.71 3.03
CA ALA A 129 -16.14 -3.15 1.69
C ALA A 129 -15.37 -1.83 1.50
N TYR A 130 -15.23 -0.99 2.54
CA TYR A 130 -14.66 0.35 2.40
C TYR A 130 -15.32 1.17 1.28
N ALA A 131 -16.65 1.10 1.12
CA ALA A 131 -17.33 1.64 -0.07
C ALA A 131 -17.80 3.11 0.06
N THR A 132 -17.70 3.69 1.26
CA THR A 132 -18.21 5.04 1.58
C THR A 132 -17.15 5.91 2.23
N TYR A 133 -17.38 7.24 2.26
CA TYR A 133 -16.53 8.17 2.99
C TYR A 133 -16.33 7.75 4.46
N THR A 134 -17.40 7.40 5.16
CA THR A 134 -17.32 6.94 6.55
C THR A 134 -16.44 5.70 6.68
N THR A 135 -16.65 4.69 5.84
CA THR A 135 -15.89 3.43 5.92
C THR A 135 -14.42 3.58 5.51
N ILE A 136 -14.09 4.53 4.63
CA ILE A 136 -12.70 4.79 4.21
C ILE A 136 -11.99 5.69 5.21
N PHE A 137 -12.61 6.76 5.70
CA PHE A 137 -11.91 7.83 6.44
C PHE A 137 -12.23 7.91 7.93
N GLN A 138 -13.39 7.43 8.40
CA GLN A 138 -13.84 7.69 9.77
C GLN A 138 -13.86 6.43 10.65
N THR A 139 -14.57 5.40 10.19
CA THR A 139 -14.80 4.16 10.92
C THR A 139 -14.98 3.03 9.91
N SER A 140 -14.06 2.07 9.85
CA SER A 140 -14.24 0.90 8.98
C SER A 140 -15.24 -0.09 9.58
N GLU A 141 -15.66 -1.05 8.77
CA GLU A 141 -16.69 -2.04 9.10
C GLU A 141 -16.17 -3.47 8.97
N GLY A 142 -17.04 -4.45 9.11
CA GLY A 142 -16.72 -5.86 8.84
C GLY A 142 -15.62 -6.41 9.75
N TRP A 143 -14.96 -7.46 9.30
CA TRP A 143 -13.90 -8.13 10.06
C TRP A 143 -12.66 -7.26 10.27
N ALA A 144 -12.42 -6.28 9.38
CA ALA A 144 -11.30 -5.36 9.45
C ALA A 144 -11.71 -4.01 10.07
N SER A 145 -12.64 -4.03 11.03
CA SER A 145 -13.01 -2.84 11.83
C SER A 145 -11.78 -2.21 12.52
N GLY A 146 -11.73 -0.88 12.61
CA GLY A 146 -10.59 -0.16 13.19
C GLY A 146 -9.48 0.19 12.19
N THR A 147 -9.73 0.13 10.89
CA THR A 147 -8.72 0.31 9.82
C THR A 147 -9.10 1.36 8.78
N SER A 148 -10.10 2.21 9.03
CA SER A 148 -10.24 3.42 8.21
C SER A 148 -9.02 4.34 8.39
N VAL A 149 -8.78 5.27 7.45
CA VAL A 149 -7.66 6.21 7.50
C VAL A 149 -7.60 6.94 8.85
N GLY A 150 -8.71 7.46 9.36
CA GLY A 150 -8.76 8.15 10.65
C GLY A 150 -8.44 7.24 11.84
N GLU A 151 -8.82 5.96 11.79
CA GLU A 151 -8.48 4.97 12.82
C GLU A 151 -7.00 4.56 12.74
N ILE A 152 -6.46 4.41 11.54
CA ILE A 152 -5.03 4.15 11.31
C ILE A 152 -4.18 5.32 11.82
N VAL A 153 -4.59 6.57 11.58
CA VAL A 153 -3.90 7.75 12.12
C VAL A 153 -3.89 7.75 13.64
N LYS A 154 -5.00 7.38 14.30
CA LYS A 154 -5.06 7.26 15.77
C LYS A 154 -4.12 6.19 16.32
N LYS A 155 -3.71 5.21 15.51
CA LYS A 155 -2.69 4.19 15.85
C LYS A 155 -1.26 4.68 15.65
N GLY A 156 -1.06 5.92 15.19
CA GLY A 156 0.25 6.58 15.11
C GLY A 156 0.87 6.65 13.72
N ILE A 157 0.15 6.23 12.66
CA ILE A 157 0.66 6.35 11.29
C ILE A 157 0.41 7.78 10.79
N PRO A 158 1.41 8.48 10.21
CA PRO A 158 1.21 9.81 9.66
C PRO A 158 0.16 9.83 8.55
N ALA A 159 -0.82 10.74 8.65
CA ALA A 159 -1.87 10.90 7.64
C ALA A 159 -1.31 11.17 6.23
N SER A 160 -0.16 11.85 6.13
CA SER A 160 0.55 12.15 4.88
C SER A 160 1.11 10.91 4.17
N LYS A 161 1.14 9.74 4.82
CA LYS A 161 1.60 8.48 4.24
C LYS A 161 0.47 7.57 3.79
N LEU A 162 -0.81 7.91 4.03
CA LEU A 162 -1.93 6.99 3.82
C LEU A 162 -2.64 7.29 2.50
N VAL A 163 -2.12 6.72 1.41
CA VAL A 163 -2.74 6.79 0.08
C VAL A 163 -3.90 5.80 0.03
N VAL A 164 -5.06 6.26 -0.47
CA VAL A 164 -6.28 5.45 -0.56
C VAL A 164 -6.30 4.67 -1.88
N GLY A 165 -6.13 3.35 -1.81
CA GLY A 165 -6.15 2.45 -2.97
C GLY A 165 -7.53 1.89 -3.30
N LYS A 166 -7.90 1.90 -4.59
CA LYS A 166 -9.14 1.31 -5.12
C LYS A 166 -8.94 0.63 -6.47
N GLY A 167 -9.82 -0.33 -6.77
CA GLY A 167 -9.93 -0.91 -8.10
C GLY A 167 -10.40 0.11 -9.14
N VAL A 168 -9.78 0.15 -10.31
CA VAL A 168 -10.11 1.06 -11.41
C VAL A 168 -11.40 0.60 -12.09
N ALA A 169 -11.53 -0.69 -12.36
CA ALA A 169 -12.72 -1.32 -12.93
C ALA A 169 -13.28 -2.41 -11.98
N PRO A 170 -14.56 -2.80 -12.14
CA PRO A 170 -15.15 -3.87 -11.32
C PRO A 170 -14.36 -5.18 -11.38
N GLY A 171 -13.78 -5.51 -12.54
CA GLY A 171 -13.01 -6.73 -12.74
C GLY A 171 -11.63 -6.74 -12.08
N ASP A 172 -11.16 -5.59 -11.57
CA ASP A 172 -9.88 -5.49 -10.84
C ASP A 172 -10.04 -5.87 -9.35
N VAL A 173 -11.29 -6.05 -8.89
CA VAL A 173 -11.64 -6.38 -7.51
C VAL A 173 -12.34 -7.74 -7.50
N PHE A 174 -11.93 -8.62 -6.59
CA PHE A 174 -12.39 -10.00 -6.52
C PHE A 174 -13.65 -10.18 -5.65
N ASN A 175 -13.69 -9.59 -4.45
CA ASN A 175 -14.81 -9.79 -3.52
C ASN A 175 -15.56 -8.48 -3.18
N THR A 176 -14.89 -7.47 -2.65
CA THR A 176 -15.50 -6.25 -2.13
C THR A 176 -14.64 -5.02 -2.35
N GLY A 177 -15.32 -3.87 -2.37
CA GLY A 177 -14.68 -2.56 -2.33
C GLY A 177 -14.48 -1.87 -3.66
N TYR A 178 -15.07 -2.38 -4.74
CA TYR A 178 -15.25 -1.56 -5.94
C TYR A 178 -16.14 -0.34 -5.64
N VAL A 179 -15.71 0.83 -6.09
CA VAL A 179 -16.46 2.09 -6.03
C VAL A 179 -16.31 2.76 -7.38
N GLY A 180 -17.43 3.12 -8.02
CA GLY A 180 -17.39 3.82 -9.30
C GLY A 180 -16.67 5.17 -9.19
N VAL A 181 -15.92 5.55 -10.23
CA VAL A 181 -15.02 6.72 -10.24
C VAL A 181 -15.69 8.02 -9.75
N ALA A 182 -16.92 8.31 -10.17
CA ALA A 182 -17.62 9.54 -9.77
C ALA A 182 -17.86 9.59 -8.25
N THR A 183 -18.27 8.46 -7.67
CA THR A 183 -18.46 8.31 -6.22
C THR A 183 -17.11 8.36 -5.50
N PHE A 184 -16.08 7.70 -6.04
CA PHE A 184 -14.76 7.70 -5.42
C PHE A 184 -14.15 9.11 -5.39
N ALA A 185 -14.25 9.88 -6.49
CA ALA A 185 -13.82 11.27 -6.54
C ALA A 185 -14.55 12.16 -5.52
N GLN A 186 -15.85 11.94 -5.31
CA GLN A 186 -16.61 12.65 -4.26
C GLN A 186 -16.13 12.27 -2.85
N ILE A 187 -15.84 10.99 -2.60
CA ILE A 187 -15.30 10.52 -1.32
C ILE A 187 -13.92 11.15 -1.06
N LEU A 188 -13.03 11.18 -2.05
CA LEU A 188 -11.72 11.81 -1.93
C LEU A 188 -11.83 13.32 -1.67
N LYS A 189 -12.75 14.03 -2.34
CA LYS A 189 -13.01 15.46 -2.07
C LYS A 189 -13.44 15.71 -0.63
N GLN A 190 -14.27 14.83 -0.07
CA GLN A 190 -14.63 14.88 1.36
C GLN A 190 -13.41 14.61 2.26
N GLY A 191 -12.60 13.60 1.93
CA GLY A 191 -11.35 13.29 2.63
C GLY A 191 -10.36 14.46 2.67
N VAL A 192 -10.13 15.10 1.51
CA VAL A 192 -9.29 16.30 1.39
C VAL A 192 -9.85 17.46 2.22
N SER A 193 -11.17 17.67 2.20
CA SER A 193 -11.83 18.69 3.02
C SER A 193 -11.69 18.42 4.52
N ALA A 194 -11.51 17.16 4.91
CA ALA A 194 -11.22 16.72 6.28
C ALA A 194 -9.71 16.68 6.62
N GLY A 195 -8.83 17.10 5.69
CA GLY A 195 -7.38 17.18 5.90
C GLY A 195 -6.57 15.97 5.42
N TYR A 196 -7.20 14.93 4.87
CA TYR A 196 -6.50 13.77 4.33
C TYR A 196 -6.04 14.03 2.89
N THR A 197 -4.74 14.26 2.71
CA THR A 197 -4.17 14.79 1.46
C THR A 197 -3.05 13.94 0.85
N ALA A 198 -2.81 12.73 1.35
CA ALA A 198 -1.74 11.85 0.87
C ALA A 198 -1.92 11.40 -0.60
N GLY A 199 -3.17 11.30 -1.08
CA GLY A 199 -3.49 10.94 -2.46
C GLY A 199 -4.30 9.65 -2.59
N PHE A 200 -4.33 9.10 -3.79
CA PHE A 200 -5.03 7.87 -4.14
C PHE A 200 -4.17 6.96 -5.02
N MET A 201 -4.51 5.67 -5.06
CA MET A 201 -3.91 4.65 -5.92
C MET A 201 -5.02 3.90 -6.67
N GLY A 202 -4.78 3.57 -7.93
CA GLY A 202 -5.71 2.81 -8.79
C GLY A 202 -5.12 1.47 -9.24
N TRP A 203 -5.75 0.37 -8.84
CA TRP A 203 -5.46 -0.97 -9.35
C TRP A 203 -6.47 -1.33 -10.46
N GLN A 204 -6.14 -1.33 -11.74
CA GLN A 204 -4.82 -1.06 -12.32
C GLN A 204 -4.90 -0.16 -13.55
N MET A 205 -3.75 0.42 -13.91
CA MET A 205 -3.63 1.37 -15.03
C MET A 205 -4.20 0.83 -16.35
N SER A 206 -3.99 -0.46 -16.65
CA SER A 206 -4.49 -1.09 -17.89
C SER A 206 -6.02 -1.15 -17.99
N SER A 207 -6.72 -0.96 -16.88
CA SER A 207 -8.19 -0.91 -16.82
C SER A 207 -8.73 0.51 -17.06
N ASP A 208 -7.89 1.55 -16.97
CA ASP A 208 -8.25 2.94 -17.32
C ASP A 208 -7.94 3.24 -18.79
N LEU A 209 -8.59 2.53 -19.71
CA LEU A 209 -8.30 2.59 -21.15
C LEU A 209 -8.43 4.00 -21.76
N SER A 210 -9.22 4.87 -21.14
CA SER A 210 -9.47 6.24 -21.63
C SER A 210 -8.73 7.32 -20.84
N GLY A 211 -8.03 6.96 -19.75
CA GLY A 211 -7.47 7.91 -18.80
C GLY A 211 -8.53 8.68 -18.00
N ALA A 212 -9.80 8.31 -18.11
CA ALA A 212 -10.91 9.01 -17.46
C ALA A 212 -10.93 8.76 -15.96
N TRP A 213 -10.49 7.58 -15.51
CA TRP A 213 -10.43 7.28 -14.09
C TRP A 213 -9.38 8.14 -13.39
N GLY A 214 -8.15 8.18 -13.92
CA GLY A 214 -7.07 8.98 -13.35
C GLY A 214 -7.27 10.50 -13.46
N LYS A 215 -8.13 10.96 -14.37
CA LYS A 215 -8.44 12.38 -14.60
C LYS A 215 -9.53 12.94 -13.68
N ALA A 216 -10.45 12.10 -13.20
CA ALA A 216 -11.66 12.51 -12.46
C ALA A 216 -11.37 13.04 -11.04
#